data_AF-A0A7S2BXC6-F1
#
_entry.id   AF-A0A7S2BXC6-F1
#
_cell.length_a   1.000
_cell.length_b   1.000
_cell.length_c   1.000
_cell.angle_alpha   90.00
_cell.angle_beta   90.00
_cell.angle_gamma   90.00
#
_symmetry.space_group_name_H-M   'P 1'
#
loop_
_entity.id
_entity.type
_entity.pdbx_description
1 polymer ?
#
loop_
_entity_poly.entity_id
_entity_poly.type
_entity_poly.pdbx_seq_one_letter_code
_entity_poly.pdbx_strand_id
1 'polypeptide(L)'
;ETFRNSQSGIIFSSDVCARGLDYPNVTAVIQVGIPSSRDQYIHRLGRTGRAGKSGRCILLLHDFERFFLKQLSDLPVKQVTAAGEFSGTPAAPDTLWEPKDWKSAGQAYQAWLGYYNSVKGLGWPKDQLVREATRFAASIGAVGSDGLPP
;
A
#
# COMPACT_ATOMS: atom_id res chain seq x y z
N GLU A 1 -6.16 6.57 21.16
CA GLU A 1 -6.69 5.73 22.27
C GLU A 1 -7.81 4.81 21.81
N THR A 2 -8.74 5.28 20.98
CA THR A 2 -9.88 4.51 20.46
C THR A 2 -9.53 3.10 19.98
N PHE A 3 -8.52 2.93 19.13
CA PHE A 3 -8.16 1.60 18.63
C PHE A 3 -7.63 0.64 19.71
N ARG A 4 -6.85 1.13 20.69
CA ARG A 4 -6.35 0.26 21.77
C ARG A 4 -7.48 -0.30 22.62
N ASN A 5 -8.59 0.44 22.72
CA ASN A 5 -9.76 0.07 23.52
C ASN A 5 -10.85 -0.61 22.68
N SER A 6 -10.67 -0.71 21.36
CA SER A 6 -11.62 -1.34 20.46
C SER A 6 -11.42 -2.86 20.44
N GLN A 7 -12.51 -3.63 20.46
CA GLN A 7 -12.43 -5.09 20.35
C GLN A 7 -12.02 -5.55 18.94
N SER A 8 -12.36 -4.76 17.93
CA SER A 8 -11.94 -4.95 16.55
C SER A 8 -11.87 -3.59 15.84
N GLY A 9 -11.04 -3.48 14.82
CA GLY A 9 -10.90 -2.27 14.02
C GLY A 9 -9.78 -2.38 13.00
N ILE A 10 -9.69 -1.37 12.13
CA ILE A 10 -8.62 -1.22 11.14
C ILE A 10 -8.00 0.17 11.35
N ILE A 11 -6.66 0.23 11.41
CA ILE A 11 -5.92 1.49 11.35
C ILE A 11 -5.20 1.57 10.01
N PHE A 12 -5.34 2.73 9.36
CA PHE A 12 -4.48 3.13 8.26
C PHE A 12 -3.35 4.01 8.80
N SER A 13 -2.13 3.73 8.36
CA SER A 13 -0.94 4.40 8.87
C SER A 13 0.17 4.42 7.82
N SER A 14 0.95 5.50 7.82
CA SER A 14 2.24 5.58 7.13
C SER A 14 3.39 5.23 8.08
N ASP A 15 4.64 5.28 7.61
CA ASP A 15 5.82 4.97 8.43
C ASP A 15 6.01 5.86 9.68
N VAL A 16 5.20 6.92 9.82
CA VAL A 16 5.25 7.87 10.93
C VAL A 16 4.70 7.28 12.24
N CYS A 17 3.77 6.31 12.24
CA CYS A 17 3.18 5.81 13.49
C CYS A 17 4.02 4.73 14.21
N ALA A 18 5.24 4.44 13.75
CA ALA A 18 6.01 3.29 14.26
C ALA A 18 6.73 3.54 15.60
N ARG A 19 6.92 4.80 16.02
CA ARG A 19 7.70 5.14 17.22
C ARG A 19 6.78 5.44 18.41
N GLY A 20 6.90 4.64 19.48
CA GLY A 20 6.22 4.88 20.76
C GLY A 20 4.76 4.42 20.85
N LEU A 21 4.18 3.89 19.75
CA LEU A 21 2.83 3.36 19.76
C LEU A 21 2.87 1.82 19.77
N ASP A 22 2.51 1.25 20.92
CA ASP A 22 2.22 -0.17 21.05
C ASP A 22 0.72 -0.42 20.84
N TYR A 23 0.43 -1.37 19.96
CA TYR A 23 -0.92 -1.81 19.65
C TYR A 23 -1.00 -3.29 20.04
N PRO A 24 -1.59 -3.62 21.20
CA PRO A 24 -1.73 -5.01 21.59
C PRO A 24 -2.68 -5.71 20.61
N ASN A 25 -2.47 -7.02 20.42
CA ASN A 25 -3.40 -7.91 19.70
C ASN A 25 -3.62 -7.59 18.21
N VAL A 26 -2.64 -6.99 17.53
CA VAL A 26 -2.71 -6.85 16.06
C VAL A 26 -2.67 -8.25 15.43
N THR A 27 -3.77 -8.64 14.78
CA THR A 27 -3.95 -9.96 14.15
C THR A 27 -3.35 -10.02 12.74
N ALA A 28 -3.32 -8.90 12.04
CA ALA A 28 -2.79 -8.81 10.69
C ALA A 28 -2.10 -7.45 10.42
N VAL A 29 -1.08 -7.49 9.57
CA VAL A 29 -0.42 -6.31 9.00
C VAL A 29 -0.50 -6.40 7.48
N ILE A 30 -1.21 -5.47 6.86
CA ILE A 30 -1.28 -5.34 5.40
C ILE A 30 -0.40 -4.16 5.00
N GLN A 31 0.64 -4.44 4.21
CA GLN A 31 1.54 -3.44 3.65
C GLN A 31 1.17 -3.24 2.19
N VAL A 32 0.87 -2.00 1.79
CA VAL A 32 0.53 -1.64 0.41
C VAL A 32 1.68 -0.85 -0.19
N GLY A 33 2.19 -1.32 -1.33
CA GLY A 33 3.34 -0.73 -2.01
C GLY A 33 4.69 -1.05 -1.36
N ILE A 34 5.76 -0.56 -1.98
CA ILE A 34 7.14 -0.85 -1.55
C ILE A 34 7.51 -0.13 -0.23
N PRO A 35 7.98 -0.86 0.79
CA PRO A 35 8.66 -0.25 1.93
C PRO A 35 9.95 0.46 1.51
N SER A 36 10.30 1.58 2.15
CA SER A 36 11.52 2.35 1.83
C SER A 36 12.81 1.54 1.97
N SER A 37 12.80 0.50 2.81
CA SER A 37 13.89 -0.46 2.97
C SER A 37 13.39 -1.81 3.50
N ARG A 38 14.24 -2.83 3.41
CA ARG A 38 14.05 -4.11 4.10
C ARG A 38 13.81 -3.93 5.61
N ASP A 39 14.56 -3.07 6.29
CA ASP A 39 14.39 -2.85 7.72
C ASP A 39 13.00 -2.28 8.03
N GLN A 40 12.51 -1.37 7.17
CA GLN A 40 11.16 -0.83 7.30
C GLN A 40 10.10 -1.93 7.12
N TYR A 41 10.29 -2.84 6.17
CA TYR A 41 9.43 -4.03 6.01
C TYR A 41 9.37 -4.87 7.29
N ILE A 42 10.53 -5.18 7.88
CA ILE A 42 10.63 -5.97 9.12
C ILE A 42 10.00 -5.25 10.31
N HIS A 43 10.21 -3.93 10.44
CA HIS A 43 9.61 -3.13 11.50
C HIS A 43 8.07 -3.06 11.44
N ARG A 44 7.51 -3.04 10.22
CA ARG A 44 6.06 -3.11 9.99
C ARG A 44 5.51 -4.50 10.33
N LEU A 45 6.17 -5.56 9.85
CA LEU A 45 5.86 -6.96 10.19
C LEU A 45 5.83 -7.19 11.72
N GLY A 46 6.79 -6.62 12.43
CA GLY A 46 6.91 -6.75 13.89
C GLY A 46 5.78 -6.13 14.71
N ARG A 47 4.72 -5.62 14.09
CA ARG A 47 3.50 -5.15 14.78
C ARG A 47 2.52 -6.27 15.11
N THR A 48 2.56 -7.39 14.39
CA THR A 48 1.76 -8.59 14.70
C THR A 48 2.64 -9.70 15.28
N GLY A 49 2.05 -10.84 15.65
CA GLY A 49 2.82 -12.01 16.11
C GLY A 49 3.50 -11.86 17.47
N ARG A 50 3.07 -10.90 18.30
CA ARG A 50 3.70 -10.57 19.60
C ARG A 50 3.20 -11.47 20.73
N ALA A 51 4.02 -11.62 21.77
CA ALA A 51 3.67 -12.33 23.01
C ALA A 51 3.14 -13.77 22.77
N GLY A 52 3.77 -14.50 21.86
CA GLY A 52 3.40 -15.88 21.53
C GLY A 52 2.12 -16.04 20.71
N LYS A 53 1.47 -14.94 20.30
CA LYS A 53 0.27 -14.98 19.45
C LYS A 53 0.66 -15.16 17.98
N SER A 54 -0.16 -15.86 17.22
CA SER A 54 -0.03 -15.91 15.76
C SER A 54 -0.39 -14.56 15.13
N GLY A 55 0.22 -14.25 13.98
CA GLY A 55 -0.05 -13.04 13.21
C GLY A 55 0.08 -13.31 11.72
N ARG A 56 -0.61 -12.53 10.89
CA ARG A 56 -0.47 -12.58 9.43
C ARG A 56 0.13 -11.29 8.90
N CYS A 57 1.09 -11.40 7.98
CA CYS A 57 1.58 -10.25 7.23
C CYS A 57 1.33 -10.47 5.74
N ILE A 58 0.76 -9.46 5.08
CA ILE A 58 0.48 -9.47 3.65
C ILE A 58 1.20 -8.26 3.05
N LEU A 59 2.02 -8.49 2.04
CA LEU A 59 2.65 -7.44 1.25
C LEU A 59 1.98 -7.41 -0.12
N LEU A 60 1.25 -6.33 -0.40
CA LEU A 60 0.58 -6.09 -1.67
C LEU A 60 1.48 -5.24 -2.55
N LEU A 61 1.94 -5.83 -3.65
CA LEU A 61 2.80 -5.19 -4.63
C LEU A 61 2.12 -5.18 -5.99
N HIS A 62 2.28 -4.09 -6.73
CA HIS A 62 2.06 -4.07 -8.17
C HIS A 62 3.18 -4.84 -8.88
N ASP A 63 2.95 -5.30 -10.11
CA ASP A 63 3.96 -6.07 -10.85
C ASP A 63 5.28 -5.31 -11.07
N PHE A 64 5.22 -3.99 -11.27
CA PHE A 64 6.42 -3.17 -11.40
C PHE A 64 7.18 -3.01 -10.08
N GLU A 65 6.59 -3.35 -8.94
CA GLU A 65 7.20 -3.28 -7.62
C GLU A 65 7.91 -4.59 -7.22
N ARG A 66 7.72 -5.66 -8.00
CA ARG A 66 8.22 -7.01 -7.71
C ARG A 66 9.74 -7.08 -7.51
N PHE A 67 10.50 -6.13 -8.06
CA PHE A 67 11.95 -6.05 -7.85
C PHE A 67 12.33 -5.96 -6.37
N PHE A 68 11.44 -5.41 -5.51
CA PHE A 68 11.68 -5.33 -4.07
C PHE A 68 11.81 -6.71 -3.42
N LEU A 69 11.17 -7.75 -3.96
CA LEU A 69 11.27 -9.13 -3.43
C LEU A 69 12.70 -9.66 -3.41
N LYS A 70 13.60 -9.13 -4.25
CA LYS A 70 15.04 -9.46 -4.21
C LYS A 70 15.65 -9.13 -2.84
N GLN A 71 15.18 -8.06 -2.18
CA GLN A 71 15.64 -7.65 -0.85
C GLN A 71 15.11 -8.56 0.27
N LEU A 72 14.14 -9.44 -0.02
CA LEU A 72 13.51 -10.36 0.92
C LEU A 72 13.84 -11.83 0.62
N SER A 73 14.84 -12.08 -0.23
CA SER A 73 15.14 -13.42 -0.79
C SER A 73 15.53 -14.48 0.26
N ASP A 74 16.04 -14.05 1.41
CA ASP A 74 16.39 -14.88 2.57
C ASP A 74 15.21 -15.11 3.54
N LEU A 75 14.09 -14.42 3.34
CA LEU A 75 12.90 -14.60 4.16
C LEU A 75 11.93 -15.59 3.51
N PRO A 76 11.18 -16.39 4.30
CA PRO A 76 10.23 -17.38 3.79
C PRO A 76 8.93 -16.71 3.29
N VAL A 77 9.02 -15.80 2.33
CA VAL A 77 7.86 -15.10 1.76
C VAL A 77 7.19 -16.01 0.73
N LYS A 78 5.98 -16.47 1.05
CA LYS A 78 5.13 -17.19 0.10
C LYS A 78 4.49 -16.19 -0.86
N GLN A 79 4.82 -16.27 -2.14
CA GLN A 79 4.13 -15.50 -3.18
C GLN A 79 2.78 -16.15 -3.48
N VAL A 80 1.73 -15.34 -3.53
CA VAL A 80 0.37 -15.77 -3.81
C VAL A 80 -0.16 -14.94 -4.96
N THR A 81 -0.67 -15.60 -5.99
CA THR A 81 -1.45 -14.94 -7.05
C THR A 81 -2.86 -14.66 -6.54
N ALA A 82 -3.31 -13.41 -6.66
CA ALA A 82 -4.59 -12.92 -6.14
C ALA A 82 -5.81 -13.75 -6.56
N ALA A 83 -5.73 -14.47 -7.69
CA ALA A 83 -6.78 -15.34 -8.20
C ALA A 83 -7.13 -16.55 -7.29
N GLY A 84 -6.30 -16.91 -6.29
CA GLY A 84 -6.44 -18.17 -5.54
C GLY A 84 -6.81 -18.06 -4.05
N GLU A 85 -6.53 -16.95 -3.37
CA GLU A 85 -6.69 -16.87 -1.89
C GLU A 85 -7.82 -15.93 -1.43
N PHE A 86 -8.34 -15.06 -2.29
CA PHE A 86 -9.45 -14.16 -1.93
C PHE A 86 -10.75 -14.68 -2.55
N SER A 87 -11.63 -15.23 -1.72
CA SER A 87 -12.99 -15.60 -2.12
C SER A 87 -13.86 -14.34 -2.17
N GLY A 88 -14.31 -14.00 -3.38
CA GLY A 88 -15.20 -12.87 -3.62
C GLY A 88 -15.08 -12.38 -5.06
N THR A 89 -16.17 -11.86 -5.62
CA THR A 89 -16.10 -11.05 -6.83
C THR A 89 -15.35 -9.77 -6.45
N PRO A 90 -14.23 -9.41 -7.12
CA PRO A 90 -13.67 -8.08 -6.95
C PRO A 90 -14.79 -7.09 -7.25
N ALA A 91 -15.19 -6.28 -6.27
CA ALA A 91 -16.02 -5.13 -6.59
C ALA A 91 -15.25 -4.34 -7.67
N ALA A 92 -15.95 -3.91 -8.72
CA ALA A 92 -15.31 -3.16 -9.79
C ALA A 92 -14.50 -2.02 -9.14
N PRO A 93 -13.17 -1.94 -9.35
CA PRO A 93 -12.32 -0.97 -8.66
C PRO A 93 -12.89 0.45 -8.75
N ASP A 94 -13.47 0.75 -9.91
CA ASP A 94 -14.07 2.01 -10.32
C ASP A 94 -15.33 2.40 -9.52
N THR A 95 -15.87 1.51 -8.69
CA THR A 95 -17.08 1.75 -7.88
C THR A 95 -16.80 1.79 -6.37
N LEU A 96 -15.57 1.53 -5.94
CA LEU A 96 -15.24 1.38 -4.52
C LEU A 96 -14.90 2.71 -3.84
N TRP A 97 -14.43 3.71 -4.59
CA TRP A 97 -14.01 4.98 -4.03
C TRP A 97 -13.95 6.08 -5.09
N GLU A 98 -14.53 7.24 -4.78
CA GLU A 98 -14.32 8.49 -5.52
C GLU A 98 -13.71 9.53 -4.57
N PRO A 99 -12.78 10.38 -5.04
CA PRO A 99 -12.26 11.48 -4.24
C PRO A 99 -13.40 12.44 -3.90
N LYS A 100 -13.42 12.88 -2.63
CA LYS A 100 -14.43 13.82 -2.13
C LYS A 100 -14.54 15.09 -2.98
N ASP A 101 -13.40 15.58 -3.47
CA ASP A 101 -13.30 16.76 -4.32
C ASP A 101 -12.04 16.67 -5.21
N TRP A 102 -12.01 17.50 -6.25
CA TRP A 102 -10.90 17.57 -7.21
C TRP A 102 -9.56 17.93 -6.57
N LYS A 103 -9.59 18.73 -5.49
CA LYS A 103 -8.38 19.09 -4.74
C LYS A 103 -7.76 17.86 -4.08
N SER A 104 -8.58 17.03 -3.42
CA SER A 104 -8.16 15.78 -2.79
C SER A 104 -7.63 14.80 -3.83
N ALA A 105 -8.26 14.75 -5.00
CA ALA A 105 -7.81 13.97 -6.14
C ALA A 105 -6.41 14.39 -6.62
N GLY A 106 -6.18 15.70 -6.79
CA GLY A 106 -4.87 16.25 -7.14
C GLY A 106 -3.81 16.00 -6.09
N GLN A 107 -4.15 16.11 -4.80
CA GLN A 107 -3.21 15.77 -3.72
C GLN A 107 -2.82 14.29 -3.74
N ALA A 108 -3.76 13.38 -3.98
CA ALA A 108 -3.48 11.95 -4.11
C ALA A 108 -2.59 11.66 -5.32
N TYR A 109 -2.89 12.26 -6.48
CA TYR A 109 -2.09 12.14 -7.69
C TYR A 109 -0.64 12.63 -7.48
N GLN A 110 -0.47 13.84 -6.91
CA GLN A 110 0.85 14.41 -6.64
C GLN A 110 1.64 13.58 -5.61
N ALA A 111 0.97 13.05 -4.57
CA ALA A 111 1.60 12.17 -3.60
C ALA A 111 2.07 10.86 -4.23
N TRP A 112 1.24 10.24 -5.08
CA TRP A 112 1.59 9.03 -5.82
C TRP A 112 2.79 9.27 -6.73
N LEU A 113 2.74 10.34 -7.53
CA LEU A 113 3.80 10.71 -8.46
C LEU A 113 5.11 11.02 -7.72
N GLY A 114 5.04 11.81 -6.65
CA GLY A 114 6.20 12.14 -5.81
C GLY A 114 6.83 10.91 -5.15
N TYR A 115 6.00 10.00 -4.64
CA TYR A 115 6.47 8.75 -4.04
C TYR A 115 7.22 7.90 -5.07
N TYR A 116 6.62 7.56 -6.21
CA TYR A 116 7.28 6.68 -7.20
C TYR A 116 8.45 7.36 -7.92
N ASN A 117 8.44 8.68 -8.06
CA ASN A 117 9.61 9.44 -8.51
C ASN A 117 10.82 9.29 -7.57
N SER A 118 10.58 9.07 -6.27
CA SER A 118 11.65 8.88 -5.28
C SER A 118 12.16 7.44 -5.20
N VAL A 119 11.45 6.46 -5.78
CA VAL A 119 11.81 5.04 -5.73
C VAL A 119 12.92 4.75 -6.74
N LYS A 120 14.17 4.77 -6.25
CA LYS A 120 15.38 4.56 -7.06
C LYS A 120 15.40 3.23 -7.83
N GLY A 121 14.70 2.20 -7.35
CA GLY A 121 14.70 0.87 -7.96
C GLY A 121 13.83 0.72 -9.22
N LEU A 122 12.96 1.68 -9.52
CA LEU A 122 12.08 1.62 -10.70
C LEU A 122 12.78 2.01 -12.00
N GLY A 123 13.70 2.97 -11.94
CA GLY A 123 14.44 3.44 -13.12
C GLY A 123 13.56 4.01 -14.24
N TRP A 124 12.33 4.43 -13.95
CA TRP A 124 11.40 4.91 -14.96
C TRP A 124 11.85 6.24 -15.57
N PRO A 125 11.78 6.39 -16.91
CA PRO A 125 11.83 7.70 -17.52
C PRO A 125 10.58 8.52 -17.13
N LYS A 126 10.68 9.85 -17.23
CA LYS A 126 9.63 10.76 -16.71
C LYS A 126 8.28 10.58 -17.40
N ASP A 127 8.27 10.25 -18.68
CA ASP A 127 7.06 9.95 -19.44
C ASP A 127 6.35 8.68 -18.91
N GLN A 128 7.11 7.65 -18.53
CA GLN A 128 6.55 6.45 -17.93
C GLN A 128 5.96 6.74 -16.56
N LEU A 129 6.65 7.51 -15.72
CA LEU A 129 6.14 7.93 -14.42
C LEU A 129 4.79 8.66 -14.55
N VAL A 130 4.69 9.62 -15.48
CA VAL A 130 3.44 10.36 -15.74
C VAL A 130 2.35 9.41 -16.23
N ARG A 131 2.66 8.52 -17.17
CA ARG A 131 1.69 7.55 -17.70
C ARG A 131 1.10 6.64 -16.62
N GLU A 132 1.94 6.09 -15.74
CA GLU A 132 1.45 5.25 -14.64
C GLU A 132 0.69 6.07 -13.58
N ALA A 133 1.08 7.34 -13.35
CA ALA A 133 0.33 8.24 -12.47
C ALA A 133 -1.06 8.57 -13.05
N THR A 134 -1.19 8.74 -14.36
CA THR A 134 -2.50 8.93 -15.03
C THR A 134 -3.37 7.69 -14.90
N ARG A 135 -2.79 6.48 -14.99
CA ARG A 135 -3.54 5.23 -14.72
C ARG A 135 -4.02 5.15 -13.28
N PHE A 136 -3.19 5.56 -12.33
CA PHE A 136 -3.62 5.69 -10.94
C PHE A 136 -4.78 6.68 -10.79
N ALA A 137 -4.69 7.86 -11.40
CA ALA A 137 -5.77 8.85 -11.39
C ALA A 137 -7.08 8.27 -11.96
N ALA A 138 -7.02 7.54 -13.08
CA ALA A 138 -8.16 6.85 -13.66
C ALA A 138 -8.78 5.82 -12.71
N SER A 139 -7.94 5.05 -12.01
CA SER A 139 -8.39 4.01 -11.07
C SER A 139 -9.14 4.55 -9.84
N ILE A 140 -9.01 5.85 -9.56
CA ILE A 140 -9.72 6.53 -8.47
C ILE A 140 -10.79 7.50 -9.02
N GLY A 141 -11.17 7.40 -10.29
CA GLY A 141 -12.17 8.29 -10.90
C GLY A 141 -11.72 9.75 -11.03
N ALA A 142 -10.41 10.01 -10.96
CA ALA A 142 -9.82 11.35 -10.95
C ALA A 142 -9.26 11.74 -12.31
N VAL A 143 -10.05 11.63 -13.37
CA VAL A 143 -9.64 12.04 -14.72
C VAL A 143 -10.66 13.02 -15.28
N GLY A 144 -10.16 14.13 -15.82
CA GLY A 144 -10.99 15.17 -16.42
C GLY A 144 -11.68 14.67 -17.69
N SER A 145 -12.66 15.43 -18.17
CA SER A 145 -13.32 15.13 -19.45
C SER A 145 -12.37 15.20 -20.65
N ASP A 146 -11.23 15.87 -20.50
CA ASP A 146 -10.12 15.94 -21.46
C ASP A 146 -9.13 14.77 -21.37
N GLY A 147 -9.35 13.82 -20.45
CA GLY A 147 -8.47 12.68 -20.23
C GLY A 147 -7.21 13.00 -19.41
N LEU A 148 -7.10 14.20 -18.84
CA LEU A 148 -5.95 14.62 -18.05
C LEU A 148 -6.17 14.37 -16.54
N PRO A 149 -5.10 14.06 -15.79
CA PRO A 149 -5.18 13.95 -14.34
C PRO A 149 -5.37 15.34 -13.68
N PRO A 150 -5.69 15.37 -12.37
CA PRO A 150 -6.03 16.60 -11.64
C PRO A 150 -4.88 17.58 -11.40
#